data_AF-A0A933UND6-F1
#
_entry.id   AF-A0A933UND6-F1
#
_cell.length_a   1.000
_cell.length_b   1.000
_cell.length_c   1.000
_cell.angle_alpha   90.00
_cell.angle_beta   90.00
_cell.angle_gamma   90.00
#
_symmetry.space_group_name_H-M   'P 1'
#
loop_
_entity.id
_entity.type
_entity.pdbx_description
1 polymer ?
#
loop_
_entity_poly.entity_id
_entity_poly.type
_entity_poly.pdbx_seq_one_letter_code
_entity_poly.pdbx_strand_id
1 'polypeptide(L)' 'MAMTVRPGDDDERAIARLAARWGVSKHAAILRAVREADERAEEVDILAVSQEGLVRYAGLLERLGTV' A
#
# COMPACT_ATOMS: atom_id res chain seq x y z
N MET A 1 -19.77 4.80 -11.41
CA MET A 1 -20.48 3.51 -11.44
C MET A 1 -20.34 2.86 -10.07
N ALA A 2 -21.44 2.55 -9.37
CA ALA A 2 -21.37 1.82 -8.11
C ALA A 2 -21.38 0.32 -8.41
N MET A 3 -20.22 -0.33 -8.35
CA MET A 3 -20.14 -1.80 -8.33
C MET A 3 -20.16 -2.24 -6.87
N THR A 4 -21.30 -2.74 -6.41
CA THR A 4 -21.42 -3.36 -5.09
C THR A 4 -20.85 -4.77 -5.17
N VAL A 5 -19.64 -4.97 -4.66
CA VAL A 5 -19.06 -6.31 -4.49
C VAL A 5 -19.71 -6.96 -3.28
N ARG A 6 -20.20 -8.20 -3.43
CA ARG A 6 -20.65 -9.01 -2.29
C ARG A 6 -19.48 -9.88 -1.83
N PRO A 7 -18.96 -9.69 -0.60
CA PRO A 7 -17.87 -10.52 -0.10
C PRO A 7 -18.30 -11.98 0.03
N GLY A 8 -17.38 -12.89 -0.29
CA GLY A 8 -17.57 -14.31 -0.04
C GLY A 8 -17.47 -14.64 1.45
N ASP A 9 -17.80 -15.88 1.83
CA ASP A 9 -17.72 -16.32 3.22
C ASP A 9 -16.31 -16.19 3.81
N ASP A 10 -15.28 -16.40 2.99
CA ASP A 10 -13.88 -16.26 3.41
C ASP A 10 -13.49 -14.81 3.66
N ASP A 11 -13.95 -13.88 2.81
CA ASP A 11 -13.75 -12.44 2.99
C ASP A 11 -14.43 -11.97 4.27
N GLU A 12 -15.67 -12.39 4.52
CA GLU A 12 -16.41 -12.06 5.74
C GLU A 12 -15.69 -12.52 7.00
N ARG A 13 -15.11 -13.72 6.99
CA ARG A 13 -14.30 -14.24 8.10
C ARG A 13 -13.01 -13.44 8.26
N ALA A 14 -12.34 -13.08 7.17
CA ALA A 14 -11.12 -12.28 7.20
C ALA A 14 -11.39 -10.88 7.77
N ILE A 15 -12.46 -10.22 7.30
CA ILE A 15 -12.91 -8.92 7.78
C ILE A 15 -13.27 -8.99 9.28
N ALA A 16 -13.99 -10.03 9.71
CA ALA A 16 -14.34 -10.21 11.12
C ALA A 16 -13.08 -10.35 12.01
N ARG A 17 -12.10 -11.16 11.59
CA ARG A 17 -10.83 -11.29 12.31
C ARG A 17 -10.06 -9.98 12.36
N LEU A 18 -10.02 -9.22 11.26
CA LEU A 18 -9.35 -7.93 11.20
C LEU A 18 -10.00 -6.90 12.13
N ALA A 19 -11.32 -6.80 12.09
CA ALA A 19 -12.11 -5.92 12.95
C ALA A 19 -11.91 -6.24 14.44
N ALA A 20 -11.90 -7.53 14.80
CA ALA A 20 -11.64 -7.97 16.16
C ALA A 20 -10.23 -7.60 16.64
N ARG A 21 -9.20 -7.77 15.80
CA ARG A 21 -7.81 -7.38 16.15
C ARG A 21 -7.66 -5.88 16.37
N TRP A 22 -8.42 -5.07 15.62
CA TRP A 22 -8.36 -3.62 15.72
C TRP A 22 -9.36 -3.01 16.71
N GLY A 23 -10.27 -3.81 17.26
CA GLY A 23 -11.30 -3.34 18.19
C GLY A 23 -12.31 -2.38 17.56
N VAL A 24 -12.62 -2.53 16.27
CA VAL A 24 -13.51 -1.64 15.51
C VAL A 24 -14.60 -2.42 14.76
N SER A 25 -15.56 -1.71 14.16
CA SER A 25 -16.57 -2.34 13.30
C SER A 25 -15.95 -2.89 12.01
N LYS A 26 -16.60 -3.87 11.36
CA LYS A 26 -16.17 -4.44 10.08
C LYS A 26 -15.94 -3.36 9.02
N HIS A 27 -16.87 -2.42 8.89
CA HIS A 27 -16.75 -1.34 7.90
C HIS A 27 -15.59 -0.39 8.23
N ALA A 28 -15.39 -0.04 9.50
CA ALA A 28 -14.26 0.76 9.93
C ALA A 28 -12.91 0.06 9.66
N ALA A 29 -12.85 -1.26 9.85
CA ALA A 29 -11.68 -2.05 9.49
C ALA A 29 -11.42 -2.03 7.98
N ILE A 30 -12.44 -2.20 7.14
CA ILE A 30 -12.24 -2.12 5.68
C ILE A 30 -11.69 -0.75 5.27
N LEU A 31 -12.30 0.34 5.74
CA LEU A 31 -11.85 1.69 5.41
C LEU A 31 -10.40 1.97 5.88
N ARG A 32 -10.05 1.47 7.07
CA ARG A 32 -8.68 1.59 7.59
C ARG A 32 -7.69 0.78 6.76
N ALA A 33 -8.03 -0.46 6.41
CA ALA A 33 -7.18 -1.32 5.59
C ALA A 33 -6.94 -0.72 4.19
N VAL A 34 -7.97 -0.10 3.59
CA VAL A 34 -7.83 0.61 2.31
C VAL A 34 -6.85 1.77 2.43
N ARG A 35 -6.96 2.62 3.45
CA ARG A 35 -6.02 3.73 3.66
C ARG A 35 -4.59 3.24 3.89
N GLU A 36 -4.40 2.22 4.73
CA GLU A 36 -3.07 1.64 4.98
C GLU A 36 -2.48 0.97 3.73
N ALA A 37 -3.31 0.48 2.80
CA ALA A 37 -2.86 -0.07 1.52
C ALA A 37 -2.46 1.03 0.53
N ASP A 38 -3.23 2.13 0.50
CA ASP A 38 -2.99 3.31 -0.32
C ASP A 38 -1.68 4.01 0.07
N GLU A 39 -1.50 4.30 1.36
CA GLU A 39 -0.27 4.90 1.91
C GLU A 39 0.97 4.05 1.58
N ARG A 40 0.85 2.72 1.67
CA ARG A 40 1.95 1.80 1.33
C ARG A 40 2.24 1.77 -0.17
N ALA A 41 1.22 1.93 -1.02
CA ALA A 41 1.42 1.98 -2.46
C ALA A 41 2.20 3.24 -2.87
N GLU A 42 1.92 4.38 -2.23
CA GLU A 42 2.69 5.62 -2.43
C GLU A 42 4.16 5.46 -1.99
N GLU A 43 4.44 4.75 -0.89
CA GLU A 43 5.82 4.47 -0.46
C GLU A 43 6.60 3.61 -1.47
N VAL A 44 5.94 2.62 -2.10
CA VAL A 44 6.58 1.76 -3.11
C VAL A 44 6.88 2.53 -4.40
N ASP A 45 6.07 3.53 -4.74
CA ASP A 45 6.31 4.40 -5.90
C ASP A 45 7.60 5.22 -5.74
N ILE A 46 7.95 5.63 -4.52
CA ILE A 46 9.22 6.32 -4.23
C ILE A 46 10.42 5.44 -4.60
N LEU A 47 10.38 4.13 -4.34
CA LEU A 47 11.47 3.22 -4.73
C LEU A 47 11.55 3.06 -6.25
N ALA A 48 10.42 2.97 -6.95
CA ALA A 48 10.39 2.92 -8.41
C ALA A 48 10.91 4.21 -9.05
N VAL A 49 10.47 5.37 -8.55
CA VAL A 49 10.95 6.70 -8.95
C VAL A 49 12.43 6.87 -8.62
N SER A 50 12.90 6.32 -7.49
CA SER A 50 14.32 6.37 -7.11
C SER A 50 15.19 5.56 -8.07
N GLN A 51 14.73 4.41 -8.58
CA GLN A 51 15.49 3.64 -9.56
C GLN A 51 15.62 4.36 -10.89
N GLU A 52 14.56 5.03 -11.37
CA GLU A 52 14.64 5.86 -12.58
C GLU A 52 15.62 7.03 -12.38
N GLY A 53 15.58 7.68 -11.21
CA GLY A 53 16.53 8.72 -10.84
C GLY A 53 17.97 8.21 -10.75
N LEU A 54 18.19 7.04 -10.15
CA LEU A 54 19.50 6.40 -10.04
C LEU A 54 20.05 6.02 -11.41
N VAL A 55 19.23 5.51 -12.34
CA VAL A 55 19.67 5.23 -13.72
C VAL A 55 20.00 6.52 -14.47
N ARG A 56 19.15 7.55 -14.33
CA ARG A 56 19.34 8.85 -15.01
C ARG A 56 20.55 9.62 -14.49
N TYR A 57 20.82 9.54 -13.20
CA TYR A 57 21.92 10.26 -12.56
C TYR A 57 23.10 9.36 -12.19
N ALA A 58 23.11 8.07 -12.57
CA ALA A 58 24.19 7.12 -12.28
C ALA A 58 25.56 7.70 -12.64
N GLY A 59 25.72 8.18 -13.88
CA GLY A 59 26.99 8.76 -14.33
C GLY A 59 27.33 10.11 -13.68
N LEU A 60 26.36 10.81 -13.09
CA LEU A 60 26.62 12.02 -12.29
C LEU A 60 27.02 11.65 -10.86
N LEU A 61 26.33 10.69 -10.24
CA LEU A 61 26.60 10.17 -8.89
C LEU A 61 27.96 9.45 -8.84
N GLU A 62 28.32 8.70 -9.88
CA GLU A 62 29.63 8.06 -10.04
C GLU A 62 30.77 9.09 -10.12
N ARG A 63 30.50 10.28 -10.65
CA ARG A 63 31.47 11.39 -10.70
C ARG A 63 31.49 12.24 -9.43
N LEU A 64 30.40 12.26 -8.67
CA LEU A 64 30.27 13.00 -7.41
C LEU A 64 30.73 12.19 -6.19
N GLY A 65 30.84 10.86 -6.32
CA GLY A 65 31.55 10.00 -5.37
C GLY A 65 30.88 9.85 -4.01
N THR A 66 30.16 8.75 -3.81
CA THR A 66 30.13 8.02 -2.53
C THR A 66 29.89 6.54 -2.84
N VAL A 67 30.71 5.68 -2.22
CA VAL A 67 30.70 4.20 -2.26
C VAL A 67 29.34 3.63 -1.85
#